data_AF-A0A958TZ79-F1
#
_entry.id   AF-A0A958TZ79-F1
#
_cell.length_a   1.000
_cell.length_b   1.000
_cell.length_c   1.000
_cell.angle_alpha   90.00
_cell.angle_beta   90.00
_cell.angle_gamma   90.00
#
_symmetry.space_group_name_H-M   'P 1'
#
loop_
_entity.id
_entity.type
_entity.pdbx_description
1 polymer ?
#
loop_
_entity_poly.entity_id
_entity_poly.type
_entity_poly.pdbx_seq_one_letter_code
_entity_poly.pdbx_strand_id
1 'polypeptide(L)'
;MKKTSFLFAILILTILSSCRKSDDLRPEGCYLENKNTLRLYNTIYNDDMTDIVDANGNGQSLEACLLRRQRTIDFINQLTSFRTIVSNEVNYGCYQGEVDSLLEDIDDRIRELNEDMESTWNRCEEVYGSGG
;
A
#
# COMPACT_ATOMS: atom_id res chain seq x y z
N MET A 1 47.53 24.44 15.35
CA MET A 1 47.04 24.99 14.07
C MET A 1 45.61 25.48 14.27
N LYS A 2 45.36 26.78 14.02
CA LYS A 2 44.00 27.32 13.83
C LYS A 2 43.51 26.88 12.45
N LYS A 3 42.25 26.44 12.34
CA LYS A 3 41.18 27.17 11.64
C LYS A 3 39.93 26.28 11.56
N THR A 4 38.90 26.81 12.20
CA THR A 4 37.47 26.57 12.00
C THR A 4 37.08 26.46 10.53
N SER A 5 36.17 25.54 10.23
CA SER A 5 35.16 25.54 9.14
C SER A 5 34.57 24.13 9.12
N PHE A 6 33.28 23.87 9.06
CA PHE A 6 32.11 24.72 8.93
C PHE A 6 30.92 23.85 9.40
N LEU A 7 29.95 24.48 10.06
CA LEU A 7 28.67 23.86 10.42
C LEU A 7 28.06 23.12 9.22
N PHE A 8 27.86 21.81 9.34
CA PHE A 8 27.11 21.01 8.36
C PHE A 8 26.21 19.96 9.05
N ALA A 9 25.66 20.29 10.23
CA ALA A 9 24.78 19.38 10.97
C ALA A 9 23.38 19.95 11.25
N ILE A 10 23.03 21.13 10.73
CA ILE A 10 21.73 21.75 10.99
C ILE A 10 21.22 22.42 9.71
N LEU A 11 20.88 21.64 8.69
CA LEU A 11 20.13 22.16 7.53
C LEU A 11 19.35 21.09 6.77
N ILE A 12 18.75 20.13 7.47
CA ILE A 12 17.61 19.35 6.93
C ILE A 12 16.48 19.37 7.97
N LEU A 13 16.23 20.57 8.54
CA LEU A 13 15.10 20.86 9.41
C LEU A 13 14.33 22.10 8.94
N THR A 14 14.41 22.42 7.64
CA THR A 14 13.81 23.63 7.06
C THR A 14 12.97 23.38 5.80
N ILE A 15 12.47 22.15 5.60
CA ILE A 15 11.35 21.93 4.66
C ILE A 15 9.98 21.97 5.37
N LEU A 16 9.94 22.39 6.64
CA LEU A 16 8.69 22.69 7.36
C LEU A 16 8.18 24.13 7.14
N SER A 17 8.77 24.89 6.21
CA SER A 17 8.42 26.31 6.00
C SER A 17 8.17 26.70 4.54
N SER A 18 7.71 25.76 3.72
CA SER A 18 6.83 26.11 2.59
C SER A 18 5.39 26.14 3.10
N CYS A 19 4.96 27.35 3.45
CA CYS A 19 3.58 27.72 3.72
C CYS A 19 2.60 27.02 2.75
N ARG A 20 1.86 26.02 3.24
CA ARG A 20 0.43 25.98 2.95
C ARG A 20 -0.23 26.56 4.19
N LYS A 21 -0.67 27.81 4.02
CA LYS A 21 -1.58 28.50 4.93
C LYS A 21 -2.65 27.52 5.41
N SER A 22 -3.00 27.68 6.69
CA SER A 22 -4.14 27.10 7.38
C SER A 22 -5.51 27.52 6.81
N ASP A 23 -5.61 27.63 5.50
CA ASP A 23 -6.83 28.00 4.79
C ASP A 23 -7.08 26.89 3.74
N ASP A 24 -8.10 26.06 4.00
CA ASP A 24 -8.80 25.21 3.01
C ASP A 24 -8.34 23.75 2.77
N LEU A 25 -7.84 23.03 3.77
CA LEU A 25 -8.18 21.59 3.83
C LEU A 25 -9.57 21.47 4.43
N ARG A 26 -10.60 21.57 3.59
CA ARG A 26 -11.90 20.96 3.92
C ARG A 26 -11.66 19.52 4.36
N PRO A 27 -12.46 18.97 5.29
CA PRO A 27 -12.41 17.54 5.67
C PRO A 27 -12.27 16.60 4.46
N GLU A 28 -12.93 16.94 3.35
CA GLU A 28 -12.83 16.29 2.04
C GLU A 28 -11.40 16.05 1.52
N GLY A 29 -10.44 16.96 1.77
CA GLY A 29 -9.10 16.87 1.18
C GLY A 29 -8.28 15.72 1.77
N CYS A 30 -8.38 15.53 3.08
CA CYS A 30 -7.70 14.48 3.82
C CYS A 30 -8.28 13.09 3.46
N TYR A 31 -9.60 12.97 3.38
CA TYR A 31 -10.26 11.72 2.97
C TYR A 31 -9.96 11.35 1.51
N LEU A 32 -10.09 12.32 0.59
CA LEU A 32 -9.90 12.08 -0.84
C LEU A 32 -8.47 11.67 -1.17
N GLU A 33 -7.47 12.27 -0.50
CA GLU A 33 -6.07 11.90 -0.68
C GLU A 33 -5.82 10.44 -0.28
N ASN A 34 -6.26 10.04 0.91
CA ASN A 34 -6.10 8.66 1.38
C ASN A 34 -6.90 7.65 0.54
N LYS A 35 -8.09 8.03 0.08
CA LYS A 35 -8.88 7.22 -0.86
C LYS A 35 -8.16 7.04 -2.21
N ASN A 36 -7.48 8.07 -2.70
CA ASN A 36 -6.68 7.98 -3.92
C ASN A 36 -5.43 7.12 -3.71
N THR A 37 -4.81 7.15 -2.54
CA THR A 37 -3.72 6.23 -2.17
C THR A 37 -4.20 4.78 -2.21
N LEU A 38 -5.35 4.46 -1.59
CA LEU A 38 -5.94 3.11 -1.66
C LEU A 38 -6.23 2.68 -3.10
N ARG A 39 -6.76 3.58 -3.93
CA ARG A 39 -6.98 3.30 -5.37
C ARG A 39 -5.67 3.01 -6.10
N LEU A 40 -4.64 3.82 -5.89
CA LEU A 40 -3.33 3.62 -6.51
C LEU A 40 -2.72 2.27 -6.11
N TYR A 41 -2.81 1.91 -4.84
CA TYR A 41 -2.38 0.61 -4.32
C TYR A 41 -3.10 -0.54 -5.04
N ASN A 42 -4.43 -0.46 -5.16
CA ASN A 42 -5.21 -1.46 -5.90
C ASN A 42 -4.85 -1.53 -7.39
N THR A 43 -4.62 -0.39 -8.05
CA THR A 43 -4.16 -0.35 -9.44
C THR A 43 -2.83 -1.08 -9.61
N ILE A 44 -1.83 -0.72 -8.79
CA ILE A 44 -0.50 -1.36 -8.84
C ILE A 44 -0.63 -2.88 -8.62
N TYR A 45 -1.38 -3.29 -7.60
CA TYR A 45 -1.60 -4.71 -7.34
C TYR A 45 -2.24 -5.43 -8.54
N ASN A 46 -3.30 -4.87 -9.12
CA ASN A 46 -4.00 -5.50 -10.24
C ASN A 46 -3.12 -5.59 -11.50
N ASP A 47 -2.31 -4.57 -11.77
CA ASP A 47 -1.35 -4.55 -12.87
C ASP A 47 -0.31 -5.65 -12.66
N ASP A 48 0.31 -5.74 -11.47
CA ASP A 48 1.28 -6.79 -11.15
C ASP A 48 0.68 -8.19 -11.28
N MET A 49 -0.54 -8.41 -10.77
CA MET A 49 -1.20 -9.72 -10.83
C MET A 49 -1.48 -10.17 -12.27
N THR A 50 -1.70 -9.20 -13.17
CA THR A 50 -1.88 -9.44 -14.61
C THR A 50 -0.55 -9.78 -15.28
N ASP A 51 0.51 -9.06 -14.93
CA ASP A 51 1.81 -9.11 -15.62
C ASP A 51 2.77 -10.19 -15.07
N ILE A 52 2.48 -10.79 -13.92
CA ILE A 52 3.30 -11.88 -13.36
C ILE A 52 3.32 -13.10 -14.28
N VAL A 53 4.52 -13.46 -14.71
CA VAL A 53 4.84 -14.63 -15.54
C VAL A 53 6.10 -15.31 -15.02
N ASP A 54 6.32 -16.57 -15.39
CA ASP A 54 7.61 -17.24 -15.14
C ASP A 54 8.72 -16.76 -16.08
N ALA A 55 9.91 -17.34 -15.93
CA ALA A 55 11.09 -17.04 -16.74
C ALA A 55 10.89 -17.22 -18.26
N ASN A 56 9.87 -17.97 -18.69
CA ASN A 56 9.54 -18.20 -20.10
C ASN A 56 8.36 -17.34 -20.59
N GLY A 57 7.82 -16.46 -19.74
CA GLY A 57 6.65 -15.65 -20.06
C GLY A 57 5.31 -16.39 -19.90
N ASN A 58 5.29 -17.55 -19.25
CA ASN A 58 4.05 -18.28 -19.00
C ASN A 58 3.39 -17.82 -17.68
N GLY A 59 2.18 -17.29 -17.78
CA GLY A 59 1.38 -16.86 -16.62
C GLY A 59 0.64 -17.98 -15.90
N GLN A 60 0.61 -19.19 -16.45
CA GLN A 60 -0.16 -20.35 -15.94
C GLN A 60 0.75 -21.46 -15.36
N SER A 61 1.95 -21.11 -14.91
CA SER A 61 2.86 -22.06 -14.25
C SER A 61 2.77 -21.99 -12.73
N LEU A 62 3.28 -23.04 -12.07
CA LEU A 62 3.44 -23.07 -10.61
C LEU A 62 4.25 -21.87 -10.12
N GLU A 63 5.34 -21.52 -10.81
CA GLU A 63 6.18 -20.37 -10.48
C GLU A 63 5.38 -19.06 -10.52
N ALA A 64 4.63 -18.81 -11.60
CA ALA A 64 3.79 -17.62 -11.72
C ALA A 64 2.70 -17.57 -10.62
N CYS A 65 2.15 -18.72 -10.22
CA CYS A 65 1.21 -18.78 -9.10
C CYS A 65 1.87 -18.43 -7.76
N LEU A 66 3.07 -18.97 -7.48
CA LEU A 66 3.81 -18.68 -6.25
C LEU A 66 4.23 -17.20 -6.16
N LEU A 67 4.56 -16.58 -7.29
CA LEU A 67 4.82 -15.14 -7.38
C LEU A 67 3.57 -14.31 -7.06
N ARG A 68 2.40 -14.67 -7.62
CA ARG A 68 1.11 -14.04 -7.28
C ARG A 68 0.74 -14.18 -5.80
N ARG A 69 1.02 -15.36 -5.22
CA ARG A 69 0.85 -15.60 -3.78
C ARG A 69 1.70 -14.62 -2.97
N GLN A 70 3.00 -14.54 -3.27
CA GLN A 70 3.89 -13.62 -2.56
C GLN A 70 3.45 -12.17 -2.72
N ARG A 71 3.06 -11.77 -3.94
CA ARG A 71 2.58 -10.42 -4.20
C ARG A 71 1.33 -10.06 -3.40
N THR A 72 0.41 -11.02 -3.26
CA THR A 72 -0.81 -10.86 -2.46
C THR A 72 -0.49 -10.72 -0.97
N ILE A 73 0.46 -11.49 -0.43
CA ILE A 73 0.95 -11.34 0.95
C ILE A 73 1.55 -9.94 1.17
N ASP A 74 2.43 -9.51 0.27
CA ASP A 74 3.08 -8.20 0.37
C ASP A 74 2.04 -7.06 0.33
N PHE A 75 1.02 -7.20 -0.52
CA PHE A 75 -0.06 -6.22 -0.63
C PHE A 75 -0.97 -6.18 0.60
N ILE A 76 -1.31 -7.33 1.19
CA ILE A 76 -2.04 -7.39 2.47
C ILE A 76 -1.25 -6.68 3.58
N ASN A 77 0.07 -6.88 3.65
CA ASN A 77 0.94 -6.21 4.62
C ASN A 77 0.98 -4.69 4.40
N GLN A 78 1.02 -4.26 3.13
CA GLN A 78 0.95 -2.84 2.78
C GLN A 78 -0.39 -2.21 3.21
N LEU A 79 -1.52 -2.86 2.94
CA LEU A 79 -2.85 -2.40 3.36
C LEU A 79 -2.98 -2.37 4.88
N THR A 80 -2.46 -3.38 5.59
CA THR A 80 -2.46 -3.41 7.06
C THR A 80 -1.65 -2.24 7.66
N SER A 81 -0.52 -1.91 7.04
CA SER A 81 0.30 -0.76 7.44
C SER A 81 -0.44 0.55 7.16
N PHE A 82 -1.06 0.67 5.99
CA PHE A 82 -1.85 1.86 5.62
C PHE A 82 -3.05 2.05 6.54
N ARG A 83 -3.78 0.99 6.86
CA ARG A 83 -4.85 0.98 7.87
C ARG A 83 -4.37 1.52 9.20
N THR A 84 -3.19 1.10 9.66
CA THR A 84 -2.60 1.56 10.92
C THR A 84 -2.30 3.07 10.89
N ILE A 85 -1.80 3.59 9.78
CA ILE A 85 -1.58 5.03 9.57
C ILE A 85 -2.91 5.78 9.60
N VAL A 86 -3.92 5.31 8.87
CA VAL A 86 -5.26 5.93 8.84
C VAL A 86 -5.89 5.94 10.25
N SER A 87 -5.75 4.85 11.01
CA SER A 87 -6.31 4.75 12.35
C SER A 87 -5.61 5.66 13.39
N ASN A 88 -4.31 5.93 13.23
CA ASN A 88 -3.51 6.60 14.27
C ASN A 88 -3.17 8.06 13.93
N GLU A 89 -3.01 8.38 12.65
CA GLU A 89 -2.34 9.62 12.20
C GLU A 89 -3.28 10.55 11.43
N VAL A 90 -4.37 10.03 10.85
CA VAL A 90 -5.29 10.79 9.99
C VAL A 90 -6.37 11.58 10.79
N ASN A 91 -6.36 11.52 12.12
CA ASN A 91 -7.25 12.29 13.01
C ASN A 91 -7.00 13.82 12.98
N TYR A 92 -5.95 14.30 12.32
CA TYR A 92 -5.68 15.73 12.16
C TYR A 92 -6.29 16.28 10.86
N GLY A 93 -7.62 16.44 10.83
CA GLY A 93 -8.31 17.23 9.80
C GLY A 93 -9.33 16.49 8.93
N CYS A 94 -9.39 15.15 9.00
CA CYS A 94 -10.48 14.37 8.41
C CYS A 94 -11.74 14.37 9.30
N TYR A 95 -12.93 14.21 8.71
CA TYR A 95 -14.15 13.92 9.48
C TYR A 95 -14.14 12.44 9.94
N GLN A 96 -14.52 12.16 11.18
CA GLN A 96 -14.44 10.80 11.74
C GLN A 96 -15.19 9.76 10.90
N GLY A 97 -16.40 10.08 10.42
CA GLY A 97 -17.16 9.14 9.59
C GLY A 97 -16.52 8.83 8.23
N GLU A 98 -15.71 9.76 7.70
CA GLU A 98 -14.93 9.53 6.48
C GLU A 98 -13.74 8.60 6.77
N VAL A 99 -13.09 8.76 7.92
CA VAL A 99 -12.04 7.86 8.40
C VAL A 99 -12.60 6.46 8.61
N ASP A 100 -13.74 6.34 9.27
CA ASP A 100 -14.40 5.06 9.54
C ASP A 100 -14.76 4.34 8.23
N SER A 101 -15.34 5.05 7.25
CA SER A 101 -15.62 4.50 5.92
C SER A 101 -14.36 4.07 5.17
N LEU A 102 -13.26 4.82 5.28
CA LEU A 102 -12.00 4.42 4.66
C LEU A 102 -11.40 3.18 5.32
N LEU A 103 -11.48 3.08 6.65
CA LEU A 103 -11.01 1.90 7.38
C LEU A 103 -11.82 0.66 6.99
N GLU A 104 -13.13 0.80 6.83
CA GLU A 104 -14.01 -0.26 6.32
C GLU A 104 -13.59 -0.69 4.89
N ASP A 105 -13.39 0.27 3.97
CA ASP A 105 -12.92 -0.03 2.60
C ASP A 105 -11.58 -0.80 2.61
N ILE A 106 -10.65 -0.47 3.52
CA ILE A 106 -9.37 -1.17 3.65
C ILE A 106 -9.55 -2.58 4.23
N ASP A 107 -10.37 -2.72 5.27
CA ASP A 107 -10.64 -3.99 5.93
C ASP A 107 -11.35 -4.98 4.99
N ASP A 108 -12.30 -4.49 4.20
CA ASP A 108 -12.99 -5.26 3.17
C ASP A 108 -12.01 -5.77 2.12
N ARG A 109 -11.11 -4.90 1.64
CA ARG A 109 -10.11 -5.31 0.66
C ARG A 109 -9.13 -6.34 1.22
N ILE A 110 -8.68 -6.19 2.46
CA ILE A 110 -7.83 -7.19 3.12
C ILE A 110 -8.56 -8.53 3.22
N ARG A 111 -9.85 -8.52 3.55
CA ARG A 111 -10.67 -9.73 3.64
C ARG A 111 -10.81 -10.44 2.29
N GLU A 112 -11.14 -9.71 1.22
CA GLU A 112 -11.18 -10.26 -0.16
C GLU A 112 -9.86 -10.94 -0.54
N LEU A 113 -8.72 -10.29 -0.26
CA LEU A 113 -7.41 -10.84 -0.59
C LEU A 113 -7.07 -12.10 0.22
N ASN A 114 -7.54 -12.19 1.47
CA ASN A 114 -7.39 -13.41 2.26
C ASN A 114 -8.27 -14.54 1.71
N GLU A 115 -9.48 -14.25 1.22
CA GLU A 115 -10.31 -15.23 0.53
C GLU A 115 -9.67 -15.71 -0.78
N ASP A 116 -9.02 -14.83 -1.54
CA ASP A 116 -8.22 -15.19 -2.72
C ASP A 116 -7.02 -16.08 -2.34
N MET A 117 -6.35 -15.76 -1.23
CA MET A 117 -5.26 -16.58 -0.69
C MET A 117 -5.75 -17.99 -0.34
N GLU A 118 -6.87 -18.13 0.36
CA GLU A 118 -7.42 -19.43 0.76
C GLU A 118 -7.90 -20.26 -0.43
N SER A 119 -8.65 -19.63 -1.35
CA SER A 119 -9.31 -20.31 -2.45
C SER A 119 -8.36 -20.68 -3.59
N THR A 120 -7.33 -19.86 -3.83
CA THR A 120 -6.49 -19.91 -5.02
C THR A 120 -5.00 -19.99 -4.67
N TRP A 121 -4.44 -18.97 -4.02
CA TRP A 121 -2.98 -18.83 -3.96
C TRP A 121 -2.29 -19.82 -3.00
N ASN A 122 -2.96 -20.25 -1.94
CA ASN A 122 -2.44 -21.30 -1.05
C ASN A 122 -2.50 -22.70 -1.68
N ARG A 123 -3.19 -22.84 -2.81
CA ARG A 123 -3.39 -24.09 -3.54
C ARG A 123 -2.57 -24.18 -4.83
N CYS A 124 -1.55 -23.32 -5.00
CA CYS A 124 -0.71 -23.30 -6.19
C CYS A 124 -0.18 -24.70 -6.59
N GLU A 125 0.33 -25.48 -5.63
CA GLU A 125 0.83 -26.84 -5.88
C GLU A 125 -0.27 -27.81 -6.33
N GLU A 126 -1.47 -27.71 -5.74
CA GLU A 126 -2.61 -28.55 -6.10
C GLU A 126 -3.09 -28.27 -7.54
N VAL A 127 -3.15 -26.98 -7.90
CA VAL A 127 -3.71 -26.52 -9.17
C VAL A 127 -2.69 -26.58 -10.31
N TYR A 128 -1.43 -26.25 -10.02
CA TYR A 128 -0.38 -26.06 -11.03
C TYR A 128 0.83 -27.00 -10.87
N GLY A 129 0.96 -27.73 -9.76
CA GLY A 129 2.11 -28.60 -9.46
C GLY A 129 2.04 -30.00 -10.07
N SER A 130 0.95 -30.38 -10.73
CA SER A 130 0.79 -31.71 -11.36
C SER A 130 1.51 -31.87 -12.73
N GLY A 131 2.29 -30.87 -13.13
CA GLY A 131 3.18 -30.93 -14.30
C GLY A 131 4.64 -31.16 -13.90
N GLY A 132 5.00 -32.41 -13.58
CA GLY A 132 6.36 -32.86 -13.28
C GLY A 132 6.42 -34.33 -12.85
#